data_AF-A0A9E3WSJ8-F1
#
_entry.id   AF-A0A9E3WSJ8-F1
#
_cell.length_a   1.000
_cell.length_b   1.000
_cell.length_c   1.000
_cell.angle_alpha   90.00
_cell.angle_beta   90.00
_cell.angle_gamma   90.00
#
_symmetry.space_group_name_H-M   'P 1'
#
loop_
_entity.id
_entity.type
_entity.pdbx_description
1 polymer ?
#
loop_
_entity_poly.entity_id
_entity_poly.type
_entity_poly.pdbx_seq_one_letter_code
_entity_poly.pdbx_strand_id
1 'polypeptide(L)'
;MTINSIGPHAFLQLTGPFPGLTRDIEIEARSGVEGVALWNTAKRGKPFQVETFVDIPGGAAAATTYLRAYETLIGNGPHSAVWAGAPAGVQVEVLAVQAVEAVQLVAALGGINNGNATLRCRWTLIAVAD
;
A
#
# COMPACT_ATOMS: atom_id res chain seq x y z
N MET A 1 -19.95 -6.45 2.67
CA MET A 1 -18.94 -5.77 1.84
C MET A 1 -17.65 -5.76 2.64
N THR A 2 -16.58 -6.38 2.14
CA THR A 2 -15.27 -6.36 2.81
C THR A 2 -14.62 -5.01 2.54
N ILE A 3 -14.35 -4.25 3.60
CA ILE A 3 -13.71 -2.94 3.47
C ILE A 3 -12.20 -3.18 3.42
N ASN A 4 -11.57 -2.82 2.31
CA ASN A 4 -10.12 -2.79 2.21
C ASN A 4 -9.62 -1.41 2.61
N SER A 5 -8.49 -1.30 3.28
CA SER A 5 -7.94 0.01 3.65
C SER A 5 -6.42 0.02 3.77
N ILE A 6 -5.86 1.21 3.59
CA ILE A 6 -4.48 1.56 3.90
C ILE A 6 -4.54 2.87 4.70
N GLY A 7 -4.12 2.82 5.95
CA GLY A 7 -4.27 3.95 6.87
C GLY A 7 -5.74 4.40 6.98
N PRO A 8 -6.04 5.70 6.83
CA PRO A 8 -7.40 6.22 6.93
C PRO A 8 -8.24 6.03 5.65
N HIS A 9 -7.65 5.51 4.57
CA HIS A 9 -8.31 5.45 3.26
C HIS A 9 -8.91 4.07 3.01
N ALA A 10 -10.20 4.04 2.70
CA ALA A 10 -10.93 2.84 2.33
C ALA A 10 -11.05 2.69 0.81
N PHE A 11 -11.03 1.44 0.34
CA PHE A 11 -11.05 1.07 -1.06
C PHE A 11 -12.06 -0.03 -1.32
N LEU A 12 -12.65 -0.01 -2.52
CA LEU A 12 -13.53 -1.06 -3.01
C LEU A 12 -12.76 -2.36 -3.23
N GLN A 13 -11.56 -2.24 -3.78
CA GLN A 13 -10.70 -3.38 -4.09
C GLN A 13 -9.25 -3.05 -3.76
N LEU A 14 -8.53 -4.04 -3.24
CA LEU A 14 -7.08 -4.02 -3.05
C LEU A 14 -6.52 -5.33 -3.59
N THR A 15 -5.73 -5.22 -4.67
CA THR A 15 -5.16 -6.34 -5.43
C THR A 15 -3.64 -6.29 -5.41
N GLY A 16 -3.03 -7.46 -5.41
CA GLY A 16 -1.58 -7.61 -5.36
C GLY A 16 -1.16 -8.51 -4.19
N PRO A 17 0.01 -9.14 -4.27
CA PRO A 17 0.53 -9.94 -3.17
C PRO A 17 0.89 -9.01 -2.01
N PHE A 18 0.39 -9.32 -0.82
CA PHE A 18 0.93 -8.77 0.43
C PHE A 18 2.05 -9.72 0.89
N PRO A 19 3.34 -9.44 0.60
CA PRO A 19 4.40 -10.29 1.09
C PRO A 19 4.47 -10.17 2.61
N GLY A 20 4.52 -11.32 3.28
CA GLY A 20 4.83 -11.36 4.70
C GLY A 20 6.24 -10.82 4.97
N LEU A 21 6.51 -10.50 6.24
CA LEU A 21 7.85 -10.11 6.67
C LEU A 21 8.84 -11.24 6.37
N THR A 22 9.84 -10.94 5.53
CA THR A 22 10.95 -11.85 5.25
C THR A 22 12.16 -11.40 6.07
N ARG A 23 12.95 -12.34 6.60
CA ARG A 23 14.23 -12.02 7.23
C ARG A 23 15.31 -12.20 6.17
N ASP A 24 15.96 -11.11 5.78
CA ASP A 24 17.20 -11.18 5.01
C ASP A 24 18.34 -10.96 6.01
N ILE A 25 19.23 -11.95 6.16
CA ILE A 25 20.46 -11.82 6.96
C ILE A 25 21.61 -11.73 5.97
N GLU A 26 22.40 -10.66 6.06
CA GLU A 26 23.59 -10.52 5.25
C GLU A 26 24.80 -10.98 6.07
N ILE A 27 25.55 -11.93 5.51
CA ILE A 27 26.68 -12.58 6.16
C ILE A 27 27.95 -12.12 5.44
N GLU A 28 28.75 -11.28 6.09
CA GLU A 28 30.09 -10.93 5.60
C GLU A 28 31.10 -11.89 6.25
N ALA A 29 31.79 -12.66 5.42
CA ALA A 29 32.93 -13.49 5.83
C ALA A 29 34.16 -13.07 5.01
N ARG A 30 35.27 -12.78 5.69
CA ARG A 30 36.56 -12.45 5.04
C ARG A 30 37.49 -13.65 5.12
N SER A 31 38.10 -14.02 3.99
CA SER A 31 39.07 -15.12 3.95
C SER A 31 40.25 -14.83 4.89
N GLY A 32 40.54 -15.79 5.78
CA GLY A 32 41.67 -15.69 6.73
C GLY A 32 41.37 -15.01 8.07
N VAL A 33 40.12 -14.61 8.33
CA VAL A 33 39.68 -14.08 9.63
C VAL A 33 38.71 -15.07 10.27
N GLU A 34 38.99 -15.54 11.49
CA GLU A 34 38.01 -16.31 12.27
C GLU A 34 36.89 -15.39 12.75
N GLY A 35 35.68 -15.62 12.25
CA GLY A 35 34.48 -14.91 12.67
C GLY A 35 33.51 -14.65 11.53
N VAL A 36 32.26 -14.37 11.89
CA VAL A 36 31.20 -13.99 10.97
C VAL A 36 30.63 -12.66 11.44
N ALA A 37 30.59 -11.67 10.56
CA ALA A 37 29.89 -10.42 10.82
C ALA A 37 28.47 -10.53 10.23
N LEU A 38 27.47 -10.33 11.08
CA LEU A 38 26.05 -10.32 10.69
C LEU A 38 25.59 -8.86 10.57
N TRP A 39 25.06 -8.51 9.41
CA TRP A 39 24.52 -7.18 9.12
C TRP A 39 23.06 -7.33 8.66
N ASN A 40 22.28 -6.25 8.72
CA ASN A 40 20.87 -6.24 8.30
C ASN A 40 19.96 -7.24 9.05
N THR A 41 20.19 -7.50 10.33
CA THR A 41 19.42 -8.49 11.13
C THR A 41 17.96 -8.10 11.42
N ALA A 42 17.52 -6.91 11.02
CA ALA A 42 16.16 -6.43 11.23
C ALA A 42 15.16 -7.13 10.28
N LYS A 43 13.96 -7.41 10.78
CA LYS A 43 12.84 -7.88 9.95
C LYS A 43 12.28 -6.68 9.16
N ARG A 44 12.70 -6.50 7.92
CA ARG A 44 12.06 -5.56 6.99
C ARG A 44 11.52 -6.32 5.79
N GLY A 45 10.30 -6.00 5.38
CA GLY A 45 9.76 -6.52 4.13
C GLY A 45 10.56 -5.99 2.92
N LYS A 46 10.45 -6.66 1.78
CA LYS A 46 10.87 -6.08 0.50
C LYS A 46 9.78 -5.14 0.00
N PRO A 47 10.13 -4.04 -0.70
CA PRO A 47 9.15 -3.22 -1.37
C PRO A 47 8.29 -4.07 -2.31
N PHE A 48 6.98 -3.86 -2.28
CA PHE A 48 6.01 -4.56 -3.11
C PHE A 48 4.96 -3.60 -3.64
N GLN A 49 4.25 -4.03 -4.67
CA GLN A 49 3.24 -3.22 -5.32
C GLN A 49 1.85 -3.79 -5.12
N VAL A 50 0.91 -2.91 -4.79
CA VAL A 50 -0.52 -3.22 -4.75
C VAL A 50 -1.28 -2.19 -5.57
N GLU A 51 -2.41 -2.61 -6.11
CA GLU A 51 -3.34 -1.73 -6.82
C GLU A 51 -4.63 -1.61 -6.02
N THR A 52 -5.09 -0.37 -5.85
CA THR A 52 -6.35 -0.06 -5.19
C THR A 52 -7.33 0.50 -6.19
N PHE A 53 -8.61 0.20 -5.99
CA PHE A 53 -9.71 0.76 -6.76
C PHE A 53 -10.72 1.40 -5.80
N VAL A 54 -11.15 2.61 -6.13
CA VAL A 54 -12.13 3.37 -5.33
C VAL A 54 -13.07 4.17 -6.24
N ASP A 55 -14.32 4.30 -5.82
CA ASP A 55 -15.27 5.23 -6.39
C ASP A 55 -15.14 6.61 -5.73
N ILE A 56 -15.21 7.67 -6.52
CA ILE A 56 -14.99 9.05 -6.07
C ILE A 56 -16.25 9.89 -6.32
N PRO A 57 -16.75 10.60 -5.30
CA PRO A 57 -17.82 11.57 -5.47
C PRO A 57 -17.26 12.89 -6.01
N GLY A 58 -18.05 13.59 -6.83
CA GLY A 58 -17.63 14.88 -7.41
C GLY A 58 -16.87 14.78 -8.74
N GLY A 59 -16.85 13.60 -9.35
CA GLY A 59 -16.35 13.36 -10.70
C GLY A 59 -14.83 13.27 -10.82
N ALA A 60 -14.34 13.22 -12.06
CA ALA A 60 -12.93 13.00 -12.37
C ALA A 60 -12.01 14.10 -11.81
N ALA A 61 -12.49 15.33 -11.63
CA ALA A 61 -11.70 16.41 -11.04
C ALA A 61 -11.32 16.11 -9.58
N ALA A 62 -12.21 15.46 -8.82
CA ALA A 62 -11.97 15.07 -7.43
C ALA A 62 -10.90 13.98 -7.29
N ALA A 63 -10.60 13.23 -8.37
CA ALA A 63 -9.56 12.20 -8.38
C ALA A 63 -8.18 12.76 -8.04
N THR A 64 -7.87 13.99 -8.46
CA THR A 64 -6.60 14.65 -8.13
C THR A 64 -6.47 14.97 -6.64
N THR A 65 -7.57 15.34 -5.99
CA THR A 65 -7.61 15.59 -4.53
C THR A 65 -7.39 14.30 -3.74
N TYR A 66 -8.02 13.20 -4.16
CA TYR A 66 -7.80 11.88 -3.56
C TYR A 66 -6.37 11.40 -3.74
N LEU A 67 -5.80 11.56 -4.95
CA LEU A 67 -4.41 11.21 -5.20
C LEU A 67 -3.45 12.00 -4.29
N ARG A 68 -3.64 13.32 -4.16
CA ARG A 68 -2.84 14.14 -3.24
C ARG A 68 -2.99 13.69 -1.78
N ALA A 69 -4.20 13.32 -1.36
CA ALA A 69 -4.42 12.79 -0.01
C ALA A 69 -3.62 11.49 0.20
N TYR A 70 -3.58 10.60 -0.79
CA TYR A 70 -2.79 9.37 -0.73
C TYR A 70 -1.29 9.65 -0.70
N GLU A 71 -0.81 10.62 -1.48
CA GLU A 71 0.58 11.05 -1.46
C GLU A 71 1.01 11.59 -0.10
N THR A 72 0.09 12.13 0.71
CA THR A 72 0.43 12.55 2.08
C THR A 72 0.82 11.38 2.98
N LEU A 73 0.51 10.12 2.64
CA LEU A 73 0.96 8.97 3.42
C LEU A 73 2.43 8.62 3.15
N ILE A 74 3.03 9.16 2.08
CA ILE A 74 4.41 8.86 1.71
C ILE A 74 5.35 9.40 2.80
N GLY A 75 6.10 8.50 3.43
CA GLY A 75 7.07 8.85 4.49
C GLY A 75 6.44 9.28 5.82
N ASN A 76 5.12 9.14 6.00
CA ASN A 76 4.42 9.48 7.25
C ASN A 76 4.36 8.32 8.26
N GLY A 77 5.33 7.41 8.17
CA GLY A 77 5.48 6.26 9.05
C GLY A 77 4.64 5.05 8.65
N PRO A 78 4.66 3.99 9.47
CA PRO A 78 3.90 2.78 9.22
C PRO A 78 2.39 2.99 9.44
N HIS A 79 1.58 2.36 8.59
CA HIS A 79 0.13 2.41 8.62
C HIS A 79 -0.47 1.01 8.65
N SER A 80 -1.59 0.86 9.35
CA SER A 80 -2.37 -0.39 9.31
C SER A 80 -2.98 -0.61 7.92
N ALA A 81 -2.99 -1.85 7.47
CA ALA A 81 -3.67 -2.27 6.24
C ALA A 81 -4.72 -3.34 6.54
N VAL A 82 -5.86 -3.24 5.86
CA VAL A 82 -6.93 -4.24 5.88
C VAL A 82 -7.08 -4.78 4.46
N TRP A 83 -6.95 -6.10 4.33
CA TRP A 83 -7.04 -6.79 3.05
C TRP A 83 -8.09 -7.90 3.11
N ALA A 84 -9.00 -7.91 2.14
CA ALA A 84 -10.14 -8.81 2.08
C ALA A 84 -11.00 -8.78 3.38
N GLY A 85 -11.04 -7.64 4.07
CA GLY A 85 -11.80 -7.46 5.32
C GLY A 85 -11.10 -7.98 6.58
N ALA A 86 -9.86 -8.46 6.49
CA ALA A 86 -9.04 -8.86 7.64
C ALA A 86 -7.81 -7.94 7.77
N PRO A 87 -7.32 -7.68 8.99
CA PRO A 87 -6.04 -7.02 9.17
C PRO A 87 -4.94 -7.78 8.44
N ALA A 88 -4.04 -7.07 7.74
CA ALA A 88 -2.93 -7.68 7.00
C ALA A 88 -1.92 -8.40 7.93
N GLY A 89 -2.00 -8.17 9.25
CA GLY A 89 -1.09 -8.75 10.25
C GLY A 89 0.30 -8.11 10.28
N VAL A 90 0.53 -7.08 9.46
CA VAL A 90 1.75 -6.27 9.41
C VAL A 90 1.36 -4.81 9.17
N GLN A 91 2.16 -3.87 9.67
CA GLN A 91 2.05 -2.48 9.27
C GLN A 91 2.78 -2.26 7.94
N VAL A 92 2.34 -1.28 7.15
CA VAL A 92 2.94 -0.93 5.88
C VAL A 92 3.34 0.54 5.85
N GLU A 93 4.56 0.80 5.41
CA GLU A 93 5.01 2.14 5.11
C GLU A 93 4.83 2.41 3.62
N VAL A 94 4.28 3.58 3.29
CA VAL A 94 4.02 3.98 1.90
C VAL A 94 5.25 4.65 1.33
N LEU A 95 5.79 4.09 0.24
CA LEU A 95 6.98 4.62 -0.44
C LEU A 95 6.62 5.47 -1.65
N ALA A 96 5.58 5.09 -2.39
CA ALA A 96 5.11 5.84 -3.55
C ALA A 96 3.65 5.51 -3.86
N VAL A 97 2.94 6.46 -4.45
CA VAL A 97 1.58 6.29 -4.98
C VAL A 97 1.53 6.88 -6.38
N GLN A 98 0.93 6.16 -7.32
CA GLN A 98 0.78 6.59 -8.71
C GLN A 98 -0.64 6.33 -9.19
N ALA A 99 -1.28 7.30 -9.81
CA ALA A 99 -2.54 7.06 -10.51
C ALA A 99 -2.29 6.23 -11.77
N VAL A 100 -2.99 5.09 -11.87
CA VAL A 100 -2.98 4.23 -13.06
C VAL A 100 -4.10 4.65 -14.00
N GLU A 101 -5.27 4.94 -13.44
CA GLU A 101 -6.46 5.27 -14.24
C GLU A 101 -7.42 6.13 -13.41
N ALA A 102 -8.00 7.16 -14.03
CA ALA A 102 -9.08 7.94 -13.47
C ALA A 102 -10.16 8.15 -14.53
N VAL A 103 -11.38 7.65 -14.29
CA VAL A 103 -12.46 7.64 -15.29
C VAL A 103 -13.73 8.24 -14.72
N GLN A 104 -14.36 9.12 -15.49
CA GLN A 104 -15.72 9.58 -15.21
C GLN A 104 -16.72 8.52 -15.65
N LEU A 105 -17.65 8.18 -14.76
CA LEU A 105 -18.73 7.27 -15.06
C LEU A 105 -19.95 8.05 -15.55
N VAL A 106 -20.71 7.43 -16.46
CA VAL A 106 -21.95 8.00 -17.02
C VAL A 106 -23.09 7.94 -15.98
N ALA A 107 -23.07 6.94 -15.11
CA ALA A 107 -23.99 6.78 -14.00
C ALA A 107 -23.21 6.48 -12.71
N ALA A 108 -23.75 6.90 -11.56
CA ALA A 108 -23.13 6.60 -10.28
C ALA A 108 -23.08 5.08 -10.06
N LEU A 109 -21.91 4.56 -9.67
CA LEU A 109 -21.79 3.19 -9.18
C LEU A 109 -22.01 3.24 -7.67
N GLY A 110 -22.93 2.43 -7.16
CA GLY A 110 -23.23 2.32 -5.72
C GLY A 110 -22.09 1.67 -4.93
N GLY A 111 -20.97 2.39 -4.80
CA GLY A 111 -19.76 1.98 -4.10
C GLY A 111 -19.65 2.56 -2.68
N ILE A 112 -18.43 2.67 -2.16
CA ILE A 112 -18.17 3.13 -0.78
C ILE A 112 -18.52 4.61 -0.63
N ASN A 113 -18.29 5.40 -1.68
CA ASN A 113 -18.51 6.84 -1.67
C ASN A 113 -19.70 7.27 -2.55
N ASN A 114 -20.46 6.32 -3.10
CA ASN A 114 -21.52 6.56 -4.10
C ASN A 114 -21.03 7.48 -5.24
N GLY A 115 -19.83 7.18 -5.73
CA GLY A 115 -19.11 8.00 -6.69
C GLY A 115 -19.64 7.93 -8.12
N ASN A 116 -19.41 9.02 -8.87
CA ASN A 116 -19.62 9.10 -10.32
C ASN A 116 -18.29 9.11 -11.09
N ALA A 117 -17.17 8.84 -10.43
CA ALA A 117 -15.88 8.58 -11.06
C ALA A 117 -15.18 7.43 -10.33
N THR A 118 -14.17 6.86 -10.96
CA THR A 118 -13.31 5.83 -10.37
C THR A 118 -11.86 6.27 -10.43
N LEU A 119 -11.09 5.84 -9.44
CA LEU A 119 -9.65 6.01 -9.40
C LEU A 119 -9.00 4.66 -9.08
N ARG A 120 -8.06 4.28 -9.94
CA ARG A 120 -7.15 3.16 -9.70
C ARG A 120 -5.76 3.71 -9.44
N CYS A 121 -5.18 3.33 -8.31
CA CYS A 121 -3.83 3.73 -7.92
C CYS A 121 -2.96 2.52 -7.71
N ARG A 122 -1.68 2.64 -8.09
CA ARG A 122 -0.63 1.69 -7.76
C ARG A 122 0.19 2.26 -6.60
N TRP A 123 0.35 1.46 -5.57
CA TRP A 123 1.09 1.79 -4.36
C TRP A 123 2.36 0.97 -4.34
N THR A 124 3.47 1.60 -3.97
CA THR A 124 4.69 0.90 -3.57
C THR A 124 4.75 0.95 -2.06
N LEU A 125 4.70 -0.23 -1.42
CA LEU A 125 4.64 -0.38 0.03
C LEU A 125 5.82 -1.21 0.52
N ILE A 126 6.17 -1.07 1.79
CA ILE A 126 7.09 -1.97 2.48
C ILE A 126 6.47 -2.42 3.79
N ALA A 127 6.53 -3.73 4.07
CA ALA A 127 6.05 -4.27 5.33
C ALA A 127 7.04 -3.96 6.46
N VAL A 128 6.52 -3.44 7.58
CA VAL A 128 7.28 -3.08 8.77
C VAL A 128 6.77 -3.95 9.92
N ALA A 129 7.70 -4.50 10.70
CA ALA A 129 7.37 -5.21 11.93
C ALA A 129 6.95 -4.21 13.01
N ASP A 130 5.90 -4.52 13.76
CA ASP A 130 5.52 -3.81 14.99
C ASP A 130 6.64 -3.82 16.04
#